data_AF-A0A7K7RAU4-F1
#
_entry.id   AF-A0A7K7RAU4-F1
#
_cell.length_a   1.000
_cell.length_b   1.000
_cell.length_c   1.000
_cell.angle_alpha   90.00
_cell.angle_beta   90.00
_cell.angle_gamma   90.00
#
_symmetry.space_group_name_H-M   'P 1'
#
loop_
_entity.id
_entity.type
_entity.pdbx_description
1 polymer ?
#
loop_
_entity_poly.entity_id
_entity_poly.type
_entity_poly.pdbx_seq_one_letter_code
_entity_poly.pdbx_strand_id
1 'polypeptide(L)'
;QREDFQMYEKYCQNKPRSESLWRQCSESAFFQECQRKLEHKLGLDSYLLKPVQRLTKYQLLLKELLKYSTSCDGVQELQEALVAMLDLLKSVNDSMHQISITGYDGDLSELGKVLMQGSFSVWTGHRKGPTKMKDLARFKPMQRHLFLYEKALVFCKKREEHGDGYDKTSSYSFKHFLKMNAVGITENVKGDHRKFEIWYSGREEVYVVQAQTVDLKMAWLNEIRKILF
;
A
#
# COMPACT_ATOMS: atom_id res chain seq x y z
N GLN A 1 -5.75 -22.56 -4.86
CA GLN A 1 -6.66 -21.44 -5.24
C GLN A 1 -6.07 -20.12 -4.71
N ARG A 2 -6.50 -18.95 -5.20
CA ARG A 2 -5.95 -17.64 -4.79
C ARG A 2 -6.04 -17.40 -3.27
N GLU A 3 -7.03 -18.01 -2.63
CA GLU A 3 -7.28 -17.96 -1.18
C GLU A 3 -6.13 -18.58 -0.37
N ASP A 4 -5.49 -19.66 -0.86
CA ASP A 4 -4.38 -20.31 -0.17
C ASP A 4 -3.18 -19.38 0.02
N PHE A 5 -3.04 -18.37 -0.84
CA PHE A 5 -1.94 -17.42 -0.77
C PHE A 5 -2.21 -16.25 0.19
N GLN A 6 -3.45 -16.06 0.68
CA GLN A 6 -3.77 -15.02 1.66
C GLN A 6 -3.01 -15.21 2.98
N MET A 7 -2.58 -16.44 3.30
CA MET A 7 -1.74 -16.71 4.47
C MET A 7 -0.44 -15.89 4.49
N TYR A 8 0.10 -15.54 3.31
CA TYR A 8 1.29 -14.71 3.21
C TYR A 8 1.05 -13.29 3.69
N GLU A 9 -0.15 -12.74 3.51
CA GLU A 9 -0.50 -11.42 4.02
C GLU A 9 -0.38 -11.38 5.54
N LYS A 10 -1.04 -12.33 6.22
CA LYS A 10 -0.98 -12.47 7.68
C LYS A 10 0.46 -12.69 8.17
N TYR A 11 1.23 -13.50 7.45
CA TYR A 11 2.62 -13.76 7.80
C TYR A 11 3.48 -12.50 7.70
N CYS A 12 3.38 -11.78 6.57
CA CYS A 12 4.13 -10.55 6.33
C CYS A 12 3.74 -9.45 7.32
N GLN A 13 2.45 -9.24 7.59
CA GLN A 13 1.97 -8.26 8.59
C GLN A 13 2.54 -8.54 9.99
N ASN A 14 2.68 -9.81 10.36
CA ASN A 14 3.24 -10.19 11.66
C ASN A 14 4.79 -10.20 11.68
N LYS A 15 5.47 -10.17 10.53
CA LYS A 15 6.93 -10.29 10.45
C LYS A 15 7.67 -9.20 11.25
N PRO A 16 7.31 -7.90 11.18
CA PRO A 16 7.96 -6.86 12.00
C PRO A 16 7.80 -7.10 13.51
N ARG A 17 6.63 -7.59 13.94
CA ARG A 17 6.39 -7.95 15.33
C ARG A 17 7.26 -9.13 15.77
N SER A 18 7.37 -10.14 14.91
CA SER A 18 8.27 -11.29 15.15
C SER A 18 9.74 -10.87 15.21
N GLU A 19 10.18 -9.93 14.38
CA GLU A 19 11.54 -9.38 14.40
C GLU A 19 11.81 -8.59 15.68
N SER A 20 10.86 -7.74 16.10
CA SER A 20 10.98 -6.99 17.36
C SER A 20 11.09 -7.91 18.58
N LEU A 21 10.34 -9.02 18.60
CA LEU A 21 10.48 -10.04 19.65
C LEU A 21 11.83 -10.75 19.55
N TRP A 22 12.25 -11.17 18.35
CA TRP A 22 13.53 -11.85 18.15
C TRP A 22 14.72 -11.03 18.65
N ARG A 23 14.71 -9.71 18.44
CA ARG A 23 15.76 -8.80 18.94
C ARG A 23 15.91 -8.84 20.47
N GLN A 24 14.85 -9.20 21.20
CA GLN A 24 14.86 -9.27 22.66
C GLN A 24 15.27 -10.64 23.18
N CYS A 25 15.16 -11.70 22.37
CA CYS A 25 15.31 -13.08 22.83
C CYS A 25 16.23 -13.97 21.98
N SER A 26 16.92 -13.42 20.97
CA SER A 26 17.80 -14.19 20.07
C SER A 26 18.87 -14.98 20.82
N GLU A 27 19.41 -14.40 21.90
CA GLU A 27 20.46 -15.01 22.74
C GLU A 27 19.94 -15.98 23.80
N SER A 28 18.64 -16.29 23.80
CA SER A 28 18.08 -17.26 24.75
C SER A 28 18.67 -18.65 24.52
N ALA A 29 19.09 -19.30 25.62
CA ALA A 29 19.60 -20.67 25.61
C ALA A 29 18.64 -21.67 24.94
N PHE A 30 17.33 -21.39 24.97
CA PHE A 30 16.32 -22.19 24.28
C PHE A 30 16.58 -22.27 22.76
N PHE A 31 16.79 -21.13 22.09
CA PHE A 31 17.00 -21.11 20.65
C PHE A 31 18.36 -21.66 20.25
N GLN A 32 19.40 -21.40 21.05
CA GLN A 32 20.73 -21.95 20.84
C GLN A 32 20.72 -23.50 20.89
N GLU A 33 20.03 -24.07 21.88
CA GLU A 33 19.91 -25.53 22.00
C GLU A 33 19.07 -26.14 20.87
N CYS A 34 17.98 -25.49 20.47
CA CYS A 34 17.21 -25.91 19.29
C CYS A 34 18.06 -25.89 18.01
N GLN A 35 18.85 -24.84 17.79
CA GLN A 35 19.72 -24.71 16.62
C GLN A 35 20.79 -25.82 16.60
N ARG A 36 21.40 -26.10 17.75
CA ARG A 36 22.40 -27.17 17.91
C ARG A 36 21.81 -28.55 17.63
N LYS A 37 20.65 -28.87 18.22
CA LYS A 37 19.95 -30.16 18.01
C LYS A 37 19.55 -30.40 16.56
N LEU A 38 19.22 -29.34 15.82
CA LEU A 38 18.87 -29.41 14.40
C LEU A 38 20.08 -29.27 13.46
N GLU A 39 21.29 -29.08 14.01
CA GLU A 39 22.54 -28.89 13.25
C GLU A 39 22.45 -27.74 12.22
N HIS A 40 21.68 -26.69 12.56
CA HIS A 40 21.44 -25.57 11.66
C HIS A 40 22.61 -24.57 11.68
N LYS A 41 23.09 -24.20 10.47
CA LYS A 41 24.14 -23.18 10.29
C LYS A 41 23.64 -21.74 10.46
N LEU A 42 22.34 -21.50 10.28
CA LEU A 42 21.71 -20.17 10.34
C LEU A 42 20.79 -20.08 11.57
N GLY A 43 20.62 -18.87 12.09
CA GLY A 43 19.65 -18.58 13.16
C GLY A 43 18.20 -18.72 12.68
N LEU A 44 17.27 -18.89 13.63
CA LEU A 44 15.84 -19.09 13.34
C LEU A 44 15.24 -17.95 12.49
N ASP A 45 15.66 -16.71 12.73
CA ASP A 45 15.26 -15.51 11.97
C ASP A 45 15.47 -15.66 10.46
N SER A 46 16.58 -16.29 10.05
CA SER A 46 16.89 -16.57 8.63
C SER A 46 15.87 -17.54 8.02
N TYR A 47 15.34 -18.48 8.80
CA TYR A 47 14.27 -19.39 8.36
C TYR A 47 12.90 -18.71 8.37
N LEU A 48 12.64 -17.82 9.33
CA LEU A 48 11.43 -16.99 9.38
C LEU A 48 11.37 -15.95 8.24
N LEU A 49 12.49 -15.67 7.57
CA LEU A 49 12.47 -14.83 6.37
C LEU A 49 12.04 -15.60 5.10
N LYS A 50 12.10 -16.95 5.13
CA LYS A 50 11.85 -17.78 3.94
C LYS A 50 10.46 -17.59 3.32
N PRO A 51 9.34 -17.44 4.08
CA PRO A 51 8.05 -17.21 3.45
C PRO A 51 8.01 -15.89 2.67
N VAL A 52 8.55 -14.80 3.23
CA VAL A 52 8.64 -13.51 2.52
C VAL A 52 9.47 -13.65 1.24
N GLN A 53 10.62 -14.32 1.31
CA GLN A 53 11.46 -14.60 0.15
C GLN A 53 10.79 -15.52 -0.88
N ARG A 54 9.98 -16.48 -0.42
CA ARG A 54 9.32 -17.43 -1.31
C ARG A 54 8.23 -16.74 -2.12
N LEU A 55 7.45 -15.88 -1.47
CA LEU A 55 6.42 -15.07 -2.12
C LEU A 55 7.01 -14.22 -3.26
N THR A 56 8.14 -13.53 -3.01
CA THR A 56 8.78 -12.67 -4.02
C THR A 56 9.46 -13.45 -5.15
N LYS A 57 9.76 -14.74 -4.95
CA LYS A 57 10.36 -15.61 -5.98
C LYS A 57 9.35 -16.15 -6.99
N TYR A 58 8.09 -16.37 -6.63
CA TYR A 58 7.12 -16.97 -7.56
C TYR A 58 6.97 -16.19 -8.87
N GLN A 59 6.86 -14.85 -8.81
CA GLN A 59 6.75 -14.04 -10.02
C GLN A 59 8.03 -14.08 -10.88
N LEU A 60 9.21 -14.25 -10.28
CA LEU A 60 10.46 -14.40 -11.04
C LEU A 60 10.48 -15.73 -11.79
N LEU A 61 10.09 -16.81 -11.12
CA LEU A 61 10.04 -18.14 -11.71
C LEU A 61 9.00 -18.22 -12.84
N LEU A 62 7.83 -17.61 -12.64
CA LEU A 62 6.78 -17.56 -13.66
C LEU A 62 7.20 -16.72 -14.87
N LYS A 63 7.88 -15.58 -14.65
CA LYS A 63 8.48 -14.79 -15.74
C LYS A 63 9.52 -15.57 -16.52
N GLU A 64 10.42 -16.28 -15.82
CA GLU A 64 11.46 -17.06 -16.48
C GLU A 64 10.86 -18.22 -17.26
N LEU A 65 9.85 -18.90 -16.73
CA LEU A 65 9.14 -19.96 -17.44
C LEU A 65 8.46 -19.41 -18.72
N LEU A 66 7.75 -18.28 -18.60
CA LEU A 66 7.03 -17.67 -19.71
C LEU A 66 7.96 -17.30 -20.89
N LYS A 67 9.16 -16.82 -20.58
CA LYS A 67 10.20 -16.50 -21.56
C LYS A 67 10.57 -17.69 -22.45
N TYR A 68 10.48 -18.93 -21.94
CA TYR A 68 10.82 -20.15 -22.67
C TYR A 68 9.60 -20.94 -23.18
N SER A 69 8.37 -20.46 -22.91
CA SER A 69 7.15 -21.18 -23.27
C SER A 69 6.38 -20.58 -24.44
N THR A 70 6.92 -19.58 -25.17
CA THR A 70 6.18 -18.76 -26.15
C THR A 70 5.44 -19.50 -27.27
N SER A 71 5.80 -20.75 -27.57
CA SER A 71 5.16 -21.60 -28.57
C SER A 71 4.51 -22.86 -27.98
N CYS A 72 4.30 -22.90 -26.66
CA CYS A 72 3.67 -24.02 -25.96
C CYS A 72 2.18 -23.77 -25.72
N ASP A 73 1.42 -24.84 -25.62
CA ASP A 73 0.07 -24.79 -25.04
C ASP A 73 0.20 -24.38 -23.56
N GLY A 74 -0.67 -23.48 -23.07
CA GLY A 74 -0.66 -23.02 -21.67
C GLY A 74 0.00 -21.66 -21.41
N VAL A 75 0.46 -20.94 -22.44
CA VAL A 75 1.10 -19.62 -22.29
C VAL A 75 0.16 -18.59 -21.67
N GLN A 76 -1.11 -18.63 -22.02
CA GLN A 76 -2.11 -17.70 -21.51
C GLN A 76 -2.31 -17.91 -20.00
N GLU A 77 -2.48 -19.15 -19.57
CA GLU A 77 -2.65 -19.54 -18.17
C GLU A 77 -1.41 -19.18 -17.35
N LEU A 78 -0.22 -19.32 -17.94
CA LEU A 78 1.03 -18.92 -17.31
C LEU A 78 1.13 -17.40 -17.15
N GLN A 79 0.70 -16.64 -18.16
CA GLN A 79 0.62 -15.18 -18.10
C GLN A 79 -0.40 -14.72 -17.05
N GLU A 80 -1.57 -15.36 -16.97
CA GLU A 80 -2.59 -15.08 -15.95
C GLU A 80 -2.08 -15.40 -14.54
N ALA A 81 -1.38 -16.53 -14.35
CA ALA A 81 -0.74 -16.88 -13.09
C ALA A 81 0.32 -15.86 -12.65
N LEU A 82 1.12 -15.36 -13.59
CA LEU A 82 2.10 -14.31 -13.32
C LEU A 82 1.41 -13.02 -12.86
N VAL A 83 0.36 -12.59 -13.55
CA VAL A 83 -0.42 -11.41 -13.17
C VAL A 83 -1.00 -11.58 -11.77
N ALA A 84 -1.62 -12.73 -11.49
CA ALA A 84 -2.19 -13.02 -10.17
C ALA A 84 -1.15 -12.98 -9.04
N MET A 85 0.07 -13.46 -9.30
CA MET A 85 1.17 -13.44 -8.32
C MET A 85 1.71 -12.02 -8.09
N LEU A 86 1.82 -11.20 -9.14
CA LEU A 86 2.19 -9.80 -9.03
C LEU A 86 1.14 -9.00 -8.25
N ASP A 87 -0.15 -9.26 -8.50
CA ASP A 87 -1.25 -8.63 -7.77
C ASP A 87 -1.27 -9.01 -6.29
N LEU A 88 -0.97 -10.28 -5.98
CA LEU A 88 -0.83 -10.73 -4.60
C LEU A 88 0.34 -10.04 -3.89
N LEU A 89 1.51 -9.97 -4.53
CA LEU A 89 2.67 -9.27 -3.97
C LEU A 89 2.36 -7.80 -3.69
N LYS A 90 1.70 -7.13 -4.63
CA LYS A 90 1.25 -5.76 -4.48
C LYS A 90 0.25 -5.63 -3.32
N SER A 91 -0.74 -6.52 -3.25
CA SER A 91 -1.74 -6.57 -2.17
C SER A 91 -1.10 -6.72 -0.79
N VAL A 92 -0.18 -7.67 -0.63
CA VAL A 92 0.53 -7.89 0.63
C VAL A 92 1.36 -6.66 0.98
N ASN A 93 2.09 -6.09 0.02
CA ASN A 93 2.87 -4.88 0.26
C ASN A 93 1.99 -3.69 0.68
N ASP A 94 0.86 -3.47 0.02
CA ASP A 94 -0.06 -2.38 0.35
C ASP A 94 -0.70 -2.58 1.74
N SER A 95 -1.01 -3.83 2.09
CA SER A 95 -1.49 -4.21 3.42
C SER A 95 -0.47 -3.97 4.53
N MET A 96 0.84 -4.10 4.23
CA MET A 96 1.91 -3.69 5.17
C MET A 96 1.89 -2.19 5.48
N HIS A 97 1.44 -1.35 4.55
CA HIS A 97 1.31 0.09 4.81
C HIS A 97 0.04 0.42 5.61
N GLN A 98 -1.02 -0.37 5.46
CA GLN A 98 -2.28 -0.20 6.22
C GLN A 98 -2.06 -0.37 7.73
N ILE A 99 -1.31 -1.38 8.16
CA ILE A 99 -1.04 -1.62 9.59
C ILE A 99 -0.25 -0.48 10.25
N SER A 100 0.39 0.38 9.45
CA SER A 100 1.12 1.56 9.92
C SER A 100 0.26 2.82 9.99
N ILE A 101 -1.05 2.74 9.70
CA ILE A 101 -2.00 3.84 9.87
C ILE A 101 -2.40 3.95 11.35
N THR A 102 -2.29 5.17 11.89
CA THR A 102 -2.57 5.50 13.29
C THR A 102 -3.60 6.63 13.38
N GLY A 103 -4.39 6.65 14.47
CA GLY A 103 -5.34 7.73 14.76
C GLY A 103 -6.64 7.69 13.95
N TYR A 104 -6.96 6.57 13.32
CA TYR A 104 -8.30 6.30 12.80
C TYR A 104 -9.17 5.72 13.92
N ASP A 105 -10.33 6.31 14.16
CA ASP A 105 -11.29 5.88 15.18
C ASP A 105 -12.37 5.00 14.53
N GLY A 106 -11.99 3.76 14.23
CA GLY A 106 -12.81 2.77 13.52
C GLY A 106 -11.97 1.59 13.06
N ASP A 107 -12.61 0.61 12.40
CA ASP A 107 -11.91 -0.53 11.83
C ASP A 107 -11.63 -0.30 10.32
N LEU A 108 -10.34 -0.19 9.97
CA LEU A 108 -9.91 -0.05 8.58
C LEU A 108 -10.28 -1.27 7.72
N SER A 109 -10.48 -2.44 8.33
CA SER A 109 -10.88 -3.66 7.62
C SER A 109 -12.27 -3.52 6.99
N GLU A 110 -13.15 -2.71 7.57
CA GLU A 110 -14.52 -2.49 7.07
C GLU A 110 -14.52 -1.71 5.75
N LEU A 111 -13.46 -0.94 5.47
CA LEU A 111 -13.28 -0.19 4.22
C LEU A 111 -13.00 -1.09 3.01
N GLY A 112 -12.75 -2.38 3.24
CA GLY A 112 -12.42 -3.38 2.22
C GLY A 112 -10.92 -3.49 1.99
N LYS A 113 -10.53 -4.07 0.85
CA LYS A 113 -9.13 -4.24 0.48
C LYS A 113 -8.48 -2.91 0.07
N VAL A 114 -7.21 -2.70 0.41
CA VAL A 114 -6.40 -1.62 -0.16
C VAL A 114 -6.04 -1.98 -1.61
N LEU A 115 -6.48 -1.15 -2.54
CA LEU A 115 -6.26 -1.31 -3.97
C LEU A 115 -5.01 -0.54 -4.44
N MET A 116 -4.75 0.65 -3.88
CA MET A 116 -3.55 1.44 -4.15
C MET A 116 -3.16 2.29 -2.94
N GLN A 117 -1.87 2.60 -2.81
CA GLN A 117 -1.40 3.65 -1.92
C GLN A 117 -0.25 4.44 -2.55
N GLY A 118 -0.06 5.68 -2.11
CA GLY A 118 0.97 6.54 -2.67
C GLY A 118 1.04 7.91 -2.00
N SER A 119 2.19 8.57 -2.14
CA SER A 119 2.41 9.94 -1.65
C SER A 119 2.14 10.97 -2.74
N PHE A 120 1.38 12.00 -2.41
CA PHE A 120 0.93 13.05 -3.32
C PHE A 120 1.05 14.44 -2.69
N SER A 121 1.26 15.43 -3.56
CA SER A 121 0.97 16.82 -3.25
C SER A 121 -0.52 17.07 -3.45
N VAL A 122 -1.23 17.53 -2.41
CA VAL A 122 -2.67 17.75 -2.42
C VAL A 122 -3.01 19.20 -2.07
N TRP A 123 -3.84 19.83 -2.89
CA TRP A 123 -4.44 21.15 -2.62
C TRP A 123 -5.94 20.98 -2.38
N THR A 124 -6.51 21.77 -1.47
CA THR A 124 -7.95 21.77 -1.21
C THR A 124 -8.60 23.04 -1.77
N GLY A 125 -9.70 22.84 -2.50
CA GLY A 125 -10.59 23.89 -2.97
C GLY A 125 -11.98 23.67 -2.38
N HIS A 126 -12.31 24.38 -1.30
CA HIS A 126 -13.67 24.37 -0.76
C HIS A 126 -14.53 25.44 -1.44
N ARG A 127 -15.71 25.07 -1.96
CA ARG A 127 -16.70 26.03 -2.45
C ARG A 127 -17.61 26.47 -1.29
N LYS A 128 -17.20 27.58 -0.63
CA LYS A 128 -17.96 28.55 0.19
C LYS A 128 -17.94 28.49 1.73
N GLY A 129 -17.54 29.64 2.28
CA GLY A 129 -17.92 30.24 3.58
C GLY A 129 -17.31 31.67 3.66
N PRO A 130 -17.98 32.69 4.22
CA PRO A 130 -17.56 34.12 4.16
C PRO A 130 -16.45 34.48 5.16
N THR A 131 -15.68 33.52 5.64
CA THR A 131 -14.62 33.75 6.63
C THR A 131 -13.30 34.02 5.93
N LYS A 132 -13.04 35.32 5.75
CA LYS A 132 -11.72 35.89 5.49
C LYS A 132 -10.78 35.53 6.64
N MET A 133 -10.17 34.33 6.65
CA MET A 133 -8.96 34.12 7.46
C MET A 133 -8.09 32.97 6.94
N LYS A 134 -6.91 33.38 6.44
CA LYS A 134 -5.67 32.64 6.14
C LYS A 134 -5.65 31.68 4.94
N ASP A 135 -5.59 32.32 3.77
CA ASP A 135 -5.24 31.77 2.45
C ASP A 135 -3.78 31.35 2.28
N LEU A 136 -3.14 30.73 3.28
CA LEU A 136 -1.82 30.13 3.08
C LEU A 136 -1.91 28.67 2.60
N ALA A 137 -2.95 27.94 3.01
CA ALA A 137 -3.15 26.55 2.61
C ALA A 137 -3.68 26.38 1.17
N ARG A 138 -4.22 27.45 0.56
CA ARG A 138 -4.69 27.42 -0.84
C ARG A 138 -3.54 27.36 -1.85
N PHE A 139 -2.36 27.90 -1.52
CA PHE A 139 -1.23 27.99 -2.46
C PHE A 139 -0.17 26.91 -2.22
N LYS A 140 0.05 26.51 -0.96
CA LYS A 140 1.06 25.49 -0.63
C LYS A 140 0.41 24.09 -0.58
N PRO A 141 0.87 23.13 -1.41
CA PRO A 141 0.37 21.77 -1.33
C PRO A 141 0.66 21.16 0.04
N MET A 142 -0.29 20.37 0.51
CA MET A 142 -0.09 19.48 1.63
C MET A 142 0.48 18.14 1.12
N GLN A 143 1.49 17.61 1.78
CA GLN A 143 1.88 16.22 1.54
C GLN A 143 0.87 15.29 2.19
N ARG A 144 0.30 14.39 1.39
CA ARG A 144 -0.63 13.35 1.83
C ARG A 144 -0.23 12.02 1.25
N HIS A 145 -0.29 11.00 2.10
CA HIS A 145 -0.25 9.61 1.67
C HIS A 145 -1.70 9.15 1.55
N LEU A 146 -2.11 8.80 0.34
CA LEU A 146 -3.46 8.34 0.06
C LEU A 146 -3.49 6.82 0.06
N PHE A 147 -4.57 6.26 0.59
CA PHE A 147 -4.90 4.85 0.51
C PHE A 147 -6.27 4.71 -0.14
N LEU A 148 -6.31 4.11 -1.32
CA LEU A 148 -7.53 3.77 -2.04
C LEU A 148 -7.99 2.39 -1.57
N TYR A 149 -9.08 2.35 -0.82
CA TYR A 149 -9.81 1.15 -0.45
C TYR A 149 -11.00 0.96 -1.39
N GLU A 150 -11.56 -0.26 -1.41
CA GLU A 150 -12.78 -0.58 -2.17
C GLU A 150 -13.96 0.35 -1.83
N LYS A 151 -14.11 0.74 -0.55
CA LYS A 151 -15.25 1.56 -0.09
C LYS A 151 -14.88 2.99 0.29
N ALA A 152 -13.61 3.32 0.38
CA ALA A 152 -13.17 4.66 0.80
C ALA A 152 -11.81 5.08 0.22
N LEU A 153 -11.61 6.39 0.10
CA LEU A 153 -10.30 7.00 -0.09
C LEU A 153 -9.83 7.64 1.22
N VAL A 154 -8.77 7.11 1.82
CA VAL A 154 -8.23 7.57 3.10
C VAL A 154 -7.02 8.47 2.88
N PHE A 155 -7.02 9.62 3.57
CA PHE A 155 -5.96 10.61 3.55
C PHE A 155 -5.16 10.53 4.84
N CYS A 156 -3.86 10.28 4.71
CA CYS A 156 -2.92 10.25 5.83
C CYS A 156 -1.81 11.29 5.66
N LYS A 157 -1.21 11.71 6.77
CA LYS A 157 0.08 12.41 6.79
C LYS A 157 1.16 11.39 7.14
N LYS A 158 2.13 11.19 6.23
CA LYS A 158 3.31 10.38 6.51
C LYS A 158 4.10 11.02 7.66
N ARG A 159 4.44 10.25 8.68
CA ARG A 159 5.37 10.63 9.75
C ARG A 159 6.72 10.02 9.42
N GLU A 160 7.77 10.81 9.60
CA GLU A 160 9.13 10.32 9.64
C GLU A 160 9.46 10.12 11.11
N GLU A 161 9.65 8.86 11.53
CA GLU A 161 10.11 8.59 12.88
C GLU A 161 11.57 9.04 13.01
N HIS A 162 11.79 10.01 13.89
CA HIS A 162 13.11 10.46 14.32
C HIS A 162 13.52 9.63 15.56
N GLY A 163 13.73 8.33 15.36
CA GLY A 163 14.20 7.42 16.39
C GLY A 163 15.54 6.81 16.03
N ASP A 164 16.43 6.66 17.01
CA ASP A 164 17.66 5.88 16.89
C ASP A 164 17.29 4.39 16.83
N GLY A 165 17.07 3.86 15.63
CA GLY A 165 16.72 2.45 15.46
C GLY A 165 16.66 2.02 14.01
N TYR A 166 17.12 0.79 13.76
CA TYR A 166 17.19 0.10 12.47
C TYR A 166 15.81 -0.21 11.82
N ASP A 167 14.72 0.39 12.30
CA ASP A 167 13.35 0.12 11.86
C ASP A 167 12.73 1.39 11.26
N LYS A 168 13.16 1.73 10.04
CA LYS A 168 12.59 2.86 9.25
C LYS A 168 11.24 2.48 8.63
N THR A 169 10.30 1.97 9.41
CA THR A 169 8.93 1.77 8.90
C THR A 169 8.21 3.13 8.90
N SER A 170 7.67 3.49 7.73
CA SER A 170 6.91 4.75 7.62
C SER A 170 5.57 4.59 8.34
N SER A 171 5.32 5.44 9.34
CA SER A 171 4.01 5.52 9.99
C SER A 171 3.13 6.59 9.33
N TYR A 172 1.82 6.39 9.35
CA TYR A 172 0.84 7.24 8.67
C TYR A 172 -0.19 7.71 9.68
N SER A 173 -0.33 9.03 9.87
CA SER A 173 -1.42 9.55 10.69
C SER A 173 -2.63 9.84 9.85
N PHE A 174 -3.75 9.21 10.20
CA PHE A 174 -5.05 9.49 9.64
C PHE A 174 -5.38 10.99 9.71
N LYS A 175 -6.04 11.51 8.67
CA LYS A 175 -6.51 12.89 8.58
C LYS A 175 -7.96 13.00 8.16
N HIS A 176 -8.35 12.22 7.16
CA HIS A 176 -9.69 12.31 6.59
C HIS A 176 -9.97 11.06 5.74
N PHE A 177 -11.23 10.79 5.42
CA PHE A 177 -11.59 9.81 4.40
C PHE A 177 -12.83 10.25 3.63
N LEU A 178 -12.91 9.80 2.38
CA LEU A 178 -14.05 10.01 1.50
C LEU A 178 -14.68 8.66 1.19
N LYS A 179 -15.99 8.50 1.40
CA LYS A 179 -16.70 7.28 0.97
C LYS A 179 -16.81 7.26 -0.55
N MET A 180 -16.48 6.12 -1.17
CA MET A 180 -16.41 6.04 -2.63
C MET A 180 -17.76 6.33 -3.32
N ASN A 181 -18.88 6.08 -2.64
CA ASN A 181 -20.23 6.35 -3.16
C ASN A 181 -20.54 7.82 -3.45
N ALA A 182 -19.76 8.76 -2.92
CA ALA A 182 -19.92 10.19 -3.17
C ALA A 182 -18.63 10.84 -3.73
N VAL A 183 -17.66 10.02 -4.12
CA VAL A 183 -16.43 10.45 -4.80
C VAL A 183 -16.69 10.57 -6.30
N GLY A 184 -16.14 11.60 -6.91
CA GLY A 184 -15.95 11.67 -8.35
C GLY A 184 -14.58 12.24 -8.71
N ILE A 185 -14.22 12.15 -9.98
CA ILE A 185 -12.89 12.53 -10.47
C ILE A 185 -12.96 13.53 -11.62
N THR A 186 -11.87 14.27 -11.84
CA THR A 186 -11.64 15.03 -13.07
C THR A 186 -10.20 14.78 -13.51
N GLU A 187 -10.05 14.13 -14.66
CA GLU A 187 -8.74 13.68 -15.14
C GLU A 187 -7.79 14.82 -15.49
N ASN A 188 -8.32 15.89 -16.10
CA ASN A 188 -7.50 16.95 -16.68
C ASN A 188 -7.60 18.24 -15.87
N VAL A 189 -6.46 18.66 -15.31
CA VAL A 189 -6.28 19.94 -14.62
C VAL A 189 -5.35 20.81 -15.47
N LYS A 190 -5.74 22.06 -15.73
CA LYS A 190 -4.94 22.99 -16.54
C LYS A 190 -3.56 23.22 -15.89
N GLY A 191 -2.51 23.21 -16.72
CA GLY A 191 -1.15 23.60 -16.34
C GLY A 191 -0.23 22.49 -15.82
N ASP A 192 -0.73 21.27 -15.55
CA ASP A 192 0.13 20.13 -15.21
C ASP A 192 -0.54 18.79 -15.55
N HIS A 193 0.05 18.03 -16.48
CA HIS A 193 -0.48 16.74 -16.93
C HIS A 193 -0.46 15.65 -15.85
N ARG A 194 0.29 15.84 -14.76
CA ARG A 194 0.34 14.91 -13.61
C ARG A 194 -0.74 15.21 -12.56
N LYS A 195 -1.52 16.27 -12.75
CA LYS A 195 -2.62 16.63 -11.85
C LYS A 195 -3.95 16.04 -12.30
N PHE A 196 -4.77 15.69 -11.32
CA PHE A 196 -6.17 15.32 -11.46
C PHE A 196 -6.94 15.85 -10.22
N GLU A 197 -8.26 15.91 -10.29
CA GLU A 197 -9.10 16.27 -9.16
C GLU A 197 -9.84 15.04 -8.64
N ILE A 198 -9.96 14.97 -7.32
CA ILE A 198 -10.91 14.13 -6.61
C ILE A 198 -11.88 15.07 -5.93
N TRP A 199 -13.17 14.96 -6.23
CA TRP A 199 -14.20 15.79 -5.62
C TRP A 199 -15.20 14.93 -4.88
N TYR A 200 -15.81 15.50 -3.85
CA TYR A 200 -16.73 14.80 -2.95
C TYR A 200 -18.05 15.56 -2.83
N SER A 201 -19.16 14.82 -2.66
CA SER A 201 -20.49 15.38 -2.40
C SER A 201 -20.87 16.51 -3.38
N GLY A 202 -20.89 16.21 -4.68
CA GLY A 202 -21.25 17.21 -5.70
C GLY A 202 -20.27 18.40 -5.82
N ARG A 203 -18.99 18.18 -5.52
CA ARG A 203 -17.90 19.19 -5.51
C ARG A 203 -17.98 20.22 -4.38
N GLU A 204 -18.64 19.90 -3.26
CA GLU A 204 -18.51 20.68 -2.01
C GLU A 204 -17.06 20.72 -1.53
N GLU A 205 -16.36 19.59 -1.67
CA GLU A 205 -14.93 19.47 -1.47
C GLU A 205 -14.25 19.06 -2.78
N VAL A 206 -13.15 19.74 -3.11
CA VAL A 206 -12.31 19.42 -4.26
C VAL A 206 -10.86 19.31 -3.82
N TYR A 207 -10.24 18.19 -4.15
CA TYR A 207 -8.84 17.88 -3.89
C TYR A 207 -8.10 17.81 -5.22
N VAL A 208 -7.20 18.76 -5.47
CA VAL A 208 -6.28 18.67 -6.61
C VAL A 208 -5.12 17.81 -6.18
N VAL A 209 -4.90 16.68 -6.84
CA VAL A 209 -3.88 15.68 -6.52
C VAL A 209 -2.83 15.71 -7.62
N GLN A 210 -1.55 15.88 -7.26
CA GLN A 210 -0.43 15.80 -8.19
C GLN A 210 0.37 14.52 -7.93
N ALA A 211 0.39 13.64 -8.92
CA ALA A 211 1.22 12.44 -8.92
C ALA A 211 2.69 12.77 -9.26
N GLN A 212 3.60 11.86 -8.91
CA GLN A 212 5.02 12.00 -9.25
C GLN A 212 5.26 11.89 -10.76
N THR A 213 4.54 10.99 -11.43
CA THR A 213 4.61 10.73 -12.88
C THR A 213 3.21 10.68 -13.49
N VAL A 214 3.13 10.83 -14.81
CA VAL A 214 1.86 10.70 -15.56
C VAL A 214 1.33 9.27 -15.46
N ASP A 215 2.21 8.26 -15.55
CA ASP A 215 1.81 6.85 -15.44
C ASP A 215 1.17 6.54 -14.08
N LEU A 216 1.72 7.10 -12.99
CA LEU A 216 1.14 6.94 -11.66
C LEU A 216 -0.25 7.59 -11.58
N LYS A 217 -0.42 8.79 -12.15
CA LYS A 217 -1.75 9.42 -12.27
C LYS A 217 -2.72 8.50 -13.03
N MET A 218 -2.32 7.97 -14.19
CA MET A 218 -3.17 7.12 -15.01
C MET A 218 -3.56 5.82 -14.29
N ALA A 219 -2.61 5.20 -13.59
CA ALA A 219 -2.88 4.03 -12.77
C ALA A 219 -3.94 4.33 -11.69
N TRP A 220 -3.81 5.45 -10.98
CA TRP A 220 -4.79 5.87 -9.97
C TRP A 220 -6.16 6.18 -10.56
N LEU A 221 -6.22 6.90 -11.68
CA LEU A 221 -7.50 7.20 -12.35
C LEU A 221 -8.20 5.93 -12.83
N ASN A 222 -7.45 4.98 -13.40
CA ASN A 222 -8.00 3.72 -13.85
C ASN A 222 -8.53 2.88 -12.68
N GLU A 223 -7.83 2.83 -11.56
CA GLU A 223 -8.30 2.09 -10.40
C GLU A 223 -9.52 2.73 -9.74
N ILE A 224 -9.55 4.06 -9.62
CA ILE A 224 -10.74 4.77 -9.11
C ILE A 224 -11.94 4.53 -10.04
N ARG A 225 -11.74 4.54 -11.37
CA ARG A 225 -12.82 4.27 -12.33
C ARG A 225 -13.44 2.90 -12.15
N LYS A 226 -12.64 1.85 -11.91
CA LYS A 226 -13.15 0.48 -11.66
C LYS A 226 -14.06 0.36 -10.43
N ILE A 227 -13.96 1.31 -9.50
CA ILE A 227 -14.82 1.35 -8.30
C ILE A 227 -16.11 2.13 -8.59
N LEU A 228 -16.01 3.18 -9.41
CA LEU A 228 -17.13 4.09 -9.70
C LEU A 228 -18.04 3.59 -10.82
N PHE A 229 -17.53 2.76 -11.74
CA PHE A 229 -18.19 2.26 -12.94
C PHE A 229 -17.96 0.76 -13.09
#